data_AF-A0AAW5K3U0-F1
#
_entry.id   AF-A0AAW5K3U0-F1
#
_cell.length_a   1.000
_cell.length_b   1.000
_cell.length_c   1.000
_cell.angle_alpha   90.00
_cell.angle_beta   90.00
_cell.angle_gamma   90.00
#
_symmetry.space_group_name_H-M   'P 1'
#
loop_
_entity.id
_entity.type
_entity.pdbx_description
1 polymer ?
#
loop_
_entity_poly.entity_id
_entity_poly.type
_entity_poly.pdbx_seq_one_letter_code
_entity_poly.pdbx_strand_id
1 'polypeptide(L)'
;MKNIKIYHSAYGREGFHISESAGIEVDLSALENFYAAMGEKHLRSLQKFIVYWKSEGYERFFNPQAVIRTLPIKTAADNFGTKTLPLNDSVDQIVMAVWTIGAELEKEASEMMSSLGNLMTGFLLDVAGSIALYNMHAELTAWIKENIAVPDNKFINGEFYPGMGSIKQDLMERVVTLGETERMIGVSASGNSLLRPRKSQCSFTALGSSEHEIEVKMEPCRPCTGKKCLYYQLGGCHMMTAGSRDISSK
;
A
#
# COMPACT_ATOMS: atom_id res chain seq x y z
N MET A 1 9.03 10.89 12.57
CA MET A 1 8.84 9.46 12.24
C MET A 1 7.69 8.91 13.06
N LYS A 2 6.89 8.02 12.47
CA LYS A 2 5.79 7.29 13.12
C LYS A 2 5.93 5.83 12.76
N ASN A 3 5.62 4.95 13.69
CA ASN A 3 5.61 3.51 13.44
C ASN A 3 4.24 3.11 12.89
N ILE A 4 4.19 2.10 12.04
CA ILE A 4 2.95 1.47 11.61
C ILE A 4 2.48 0.55 12.74
N LYS A 5 1.26 0.75 13.24
CA LYS A 5 0.66 -0.22 14.16
C LYS A 5 0.17 -1.43 13.39
N ILE A 6 0.74 -2.60 13.66
CA ILE A 6 0.49 -3.83 12.92
C ILE A 6 -0.29 -4.82 13.79
N TYR A 7 -1.43 -5.26 13.28
CA TYR A 7 -2.21 -6.35 13.83
C TYR A 7 -1.98 -7.59 12.99
N HIS A 8 -1.33 -8.62 13.53
CA HIS A 8 -0.98 -9.81 12.76
C HIS A 8 -1.42 -11.12 13.41
N SER A 9 -1.74 -12.11 12.57
CA SER A 9 -2.14 -13.44 13.02
C SER A 9 -2.17 -14.45 11.88
N ALA A 10 -2.02 -15.73 12.22
CA ALA A 10 -2.23 -16.83 11.27
C ALA A 10 -3.72 -17.17 11.15
N TYR A 11 -4.15 -17.60 9.96
CA TYR A 11 -5.50 -18.09 9.72
C TYR A 11 -5.86 -19.23 10.69
N GLY A 12 -7.07 -19.18 11.24
CA GLY A 12 -7.57 -20.17 12.20
C GLY A 12 -7.07 -19.99 13.64
N ARG A 13 -6.21 -19.00 13.92
CA ARG A 13 -5.88 -18.62 15.30
C ARG A 13 -6.83 -17.55 15.82
N GLU A 14 -7.20 -17.69 17.10
CA GLU A 14 -7.98 -16.67 17.80
C GLU A 14 -7.09 -15.50 18.21
N GLY A 15 -7.58 -14.27 17.97
CA GLY A 15 -6.91 -13.04 18.37
C GLY A 15 -5.84 -12.54 17.39
N PHE A 16 -5.41 -11.30 17.62
CA PHE A 16 -4.32 -10.66 16.90
C PHE A 16 -3.18 -10.33 17.85
N HIS A 17 -1.96 -10.56 17.39
CA HIS A 17 -0.77 -9.98 17.98
C HIS A 17 -0.61 -8.55 17.49
N ILE A 18 -0.12 -7.68 18.36
CA ILE A 18 0.12 -6.27 18.07
C ILE A 18 1.62 -6.03 18.10
N SER A 19 2.14 -5.45 17.03
CA SER A 19 3.52 -5.01 16.90
C SER A 19 3.59 -3.64 16.25
N GLU A 20 4.79 -3.09 16.18
CA GLU A 20 5.07 -1.84 15.49
C GLU A 20 6.20 -2.07 14.47
N SER A 21 6.10 -1.39 13.32
CA SER A 21 7.18 -1.38 12.30
C SER A 21 8.37 -0.52 12.74
N ALA A 22 9.42 -0.44 11.93
CA ALA A 22 10.37 0.66 12.06
C ALA A 22 9.69 2.01 11.78
N GLY A 23 10.32 3.10 12.20
CA GLY A 23 9.78 4.44 12.02
C GLY A 23 9.79 4.83 10.54
N ILE A 24 8.64 5.23 10.00
CA ILE A 24 8.52 5.68 8.61
C ILE A 24 8.43 7.20 8.51
N GLU A 25 9.03 7.74 7.46
CA GLU A 25 8.89 9.13 7.03
C GLU A 25 8.18 9.19 5.68
N VAL A 26 7.46 10.28 5.45
CA VAL A 26 6.85 10.55 4.15
C VAL A 26 7.83 11.37 3.34
N ASP A 27 8.50 10.72 2.39
CA ASP A 27 9.52 11.35 1.55
C ASP A 27 8.89 12.18 0.43
N LEU A 28 8.90 13.50 0.61
CA LEU A 28 8.38 14.46 -0.36
C LEU A 28 9.44 14.94 -1.38
N SER A 29 10.64 14.35 -1.40
CA SER A 29 11.75 14.82 -2.25
C SER A 29 11.42 14.77 -3.75
N ALA A 30 10.66 13.76 -4.20
CA ALA A 30 10.19 13.70 -5.58
C ALA A 30 9.32 14.92 -5.96
N LEU A 31 8.46 15.35 -5.03
CA LEU A 31 7.60 16.51 -5.19
C LEU A 31 8.41 17.81 -5.18
N GLU A 32 9.42 17.91 -4.30
CA GLU A 32 10.37 19.03 -4.27
C GLU A 32 11.10 19.18 -5.60
N ASN A 33 11.67 18.10 -6.13
CA ASN A 33 12.38 18.09 -7.41
C ASN A 33 11.48 18.53 -8.56
N PHE A 34 10.22 18.05 -8.58
CA PHE A 34 9.26 18.42 -9.61
C PHE A 34 8.92 19.93 -9.57
N TYR A 35 8.63 20.48 -8.39
CA TYR A 35 8.31 21.91 -8.25
C TYR A 35 9.53 22.82 -8.44
N ALA A 36 10.74 22.35 -8.11
CA ALA A 36 11.97 23.06 -8.40
C ALA A 36 12.17 23.23 -9.91
N ALA A 37 11.90 22.19 -10.70
CA ALA A 37 11.98 22.25 -12.16
C ALA A 37 10.94 23.21 -12.80
N MET A 38 9.84 23.52 -12.10
CA MET A 38 8.83 24.49 -12.54
C MET A 38 9.21 25.95 -12.22
N GLY A 39 10.28 26.19 -11.46
CA GLY A 39 10.79 27.51 -11.12
C GLY A 39 10.48 27.98 -9.70
N GLU A 40 11.22 28.99 -9.22
CA GLU A 40 11.25 29.40 -7.81
C GLU A 40 9.88 29.72 -7.21
N LYS A 41 8.98 30.34 -7.98
CA LYS A 41 7.64 30.71 -7.49
C LYS A 41 6.83 29.47 -7.08
N HIS A 42 6.92 28.40 -7.87
CA HIS A 42 6.25 27.13 -7.59
C HIS A 42 6.91 26.44 -6.40
N LEU A 43 8.23 26.39 -6.36
CA LEU A 43 8.98 25.82 -5.25
C LEU A 43 8.66 26.48 -3.90
N ARG A 44 8.60 27.81 -3.83
CA ARG A 44 8.22 28.53 -2.59
C ARG A 44 6.83 28.16 -2.08
N SER A 45 5.89 27.88 -2.99
CA SER A 45 4.53 27.46 -2.62
C SER A 45 4.54 26.06 -2.02
N LEU A 46 5.31 25.13 -2.61
CA LEU A 46 5.52 23.80 -2.06
C LEU A 46 6.23 23.84 -0.70
N GLN A 47 7.26 24.66 -0.54
CA GLN A 47 7.99 24.78 0.73
C GLN A 47 7.08 25.19 1.90
N LYS A 48 6.12 26.08 1.66
CA LYS A 48 5.09 26.43 2.65
C LYS A 48 4.27 25.21 3.05
N PHE A 49 3.85 24.40 2.07
CA PHE A 49 3.15 23.15 2.34
C PHE A 49 4.02 22.15 3.12
N ILE A 50 5.30 22.01 2.79
CA ILE A 50 6.20 21.07 3.48
C ILE A 50 6.41 21.48 4.94
N VAL A 51 6.51 22.78 5.22
CA VAL A 51 6.53 23.29 6.59
C VAL A 51 5.25 22.91 7.31
N TYR A 52 4.08 23.19 6.71
CA TYR A 52 2.77 22.82 7.27
C TYR A 52 2.64 21.31 7.53
N TRP A 53 3.05 20.48 6.57
CA TRP A 53 3.06 19.03 6.69
C TRP A 53 3.91 18.59 7.87
N LYS A 54 5.15 19.07 7.98
CA LYS A 54 6.07 18.68 9.07
C LYS A 54 5.63 19.18 10.44
N SER A 55 5.01 20.37 10.53
CA SER A 55 4.65 20.98 11.81
C SER A 55 3.30 20.54 12.36
N GLU A 56 2.34 20.23 11.47
CA GLU A 56 0.96 19.93 11.86
C GLU A 56 0.42 18.70 11.13
N GLY A 57 0.52 18.69 9.81
CA GLY A 57 -0.18 17.70 8.99
C GLY A 57 0.20 16.25 9.29
N TYR A 58 1.50 15.99 9.43
CA TYR A 58 2.05 14.67 9.72
C TYR A 58 1.60 14.15 11.09
N GLU A 59 1.65 15.00 12.12
CA GLU A 59 1.26 14.58 13.46
C GLU A 59 -0.25 14.37 13.59
N ARG A 60 -1.04 15.24 12.95
CA ARG A 60 -2.50 15.24 13.09
C ARG A 60 -3.21 14.24 12.19
N PHE A 61 -2.74 14.06 10.96
CA PHE A 61 -3.50 13.33 9.93
C PHE A 61 -2.90 11.98 9.54
N PHE A 62 -1.64 11.72 9.88
CA PHE A 62 -0.99 10.45 9.57
C PHE A 62 -1.14 9.46 10.73
N ASN A 63 -2.05 8.50 10.59
CA ASN A 63 -2.27 7.43 11.57
C ASN A 63 -2.08 6.06 10.90
N PRO A 64 -0.83 5.64 10.66
CA PRO A 64 -0.54 4.43 9.91
C PRO A 64 -0.90 3.16 10.68
N GLN A 65 -1.75 2.32 10.08
CA GLN A 65 -2.17 1.05 10.65
C GLN A 65 -2.21 -0.03 9.58
N ALA A 66 -1.94 -1.28 9.98
CA ALA A 66 -2.02 -2.43 9.09
C ALA A 66 -2.59 -3.67 9.78
N VAL A 67 -3.26 -4.50 9.00
CA VAL A 67 -3.63 -5.86 9.34
C VAL A 67 -2.86 -6.82 8.44
N ILE A 68 -2.25 -7.85 9.03
CA ILE A 68 -1.51 -8.88 8.32
C ILE A 68 -2.08 -10.25 8.70
N ARG A 69 -2.45 -11.06 7.70
CA ARG A 69 -2.93 -12.43 7.88
C ARG A 69 -2.09 -13.40 7.08
N THR A 70 -1.55 -14.40 7.76
CA THR A 70 -0.88 -15.52 7.11
C THR A 70 -1.90 -16.61 6.78
N LEU A 71 -2.01 -16.98 5.51
CA LEU A 71 -3.03 -17.86 4.95
C LEU A 71 -2.38 -19.10 4.32
N PRO A 72 -2.92 -20.30 4.54
CA PRO A 72 -2.64 -21.46 3.69
C PRO A 72 -3.05 -21.17 2.25
N ILE A 73 -2.31 -21.70 1.26
CA ILE A 73 -2.62 -21.50 -0.17
C ILE A 73 -4.07 -21.85 -0.49
N LYS A 74 -4.58 -22.97 0.02
CA LYS A 74 -5.95 -23.39 -0.25
C LYS A 74 -6.96 -22.31 0.19
N THR A 75 -6.77 -21.74 1.37
CA THR A 75 -7.63 -20.66 1.89
C THR A 75 -7.53 -19.40 1.03
N ALA A 76 -6.33 -19.03 0.62
CA ALA A 76 -6.13 -17.88 -0.25
C ALA A 76 -6.77 -18.12 -1.63
N ALA A 77 -6.61 -19.30 -2.22
CA ALA A 77 -7.21 -19.70 -3.49
C ALA A 77 -8.74 -19.73 -3.45
N ASP A 78 -9.33 -20.28 -2.39
CA ASP A 78 -10.78 -20.36 -2.20
C ASP A 78 -11.42 -18.97 -2.09
N ASN A 79 -10.70 -18.00 -1.53
CA ASN A 79 -11.18 -16.63 -1.35
C ASN A 79 -10.87 -15.69 -2.52
N PHE A 80 -9.70 -15.83 -3.13
CA PHE A 80 -9.15 -14.83 -4.06
C PHE A 80 -8.89 -15.36 -5.47
N GLY A 81 -9.06 -16.67 -5.68
CA GLY A 81 -8.84 -17.35 -6.95
C GLY A 81 -7.44 -17.97 -7.08
N THR A 82 -7.32 -18.99 -7.93
CA THR A 82 -6.05 -19.71 -8.16
C THR A 82 -5.14 -19.06 -9.19
N LYS A 83 -5.66 -18.16 -10.05
CA LYS A 83 -4.85 -17.46 -11.07
C LYS A 83 -4.02 -16.32 -10.50
N THR A 84 -4.32 -15.89 -9.29
CA THR A 84 -3.74 -14.72 -8.63
C THR A 84 -2.63 -15.09 -7.64
N LEU A 85 -2.29 -16.38 -7.44
CA LEU A 85 -1.60 -16.82 -6.22
C LEU A 85 -0.46 -17.85 -6.32
N PRO A 86 -0.20 -18.60 -7.41
CA PRO A 86 1.06 -19.33 -7.54
C PRO A 86 1.96 -18.74 -8.62
N LEU A 87 3.15 -18.36 -8.17
CA LEU A 87 4.29 -17.86 -8.94
C LEU A 87 5.25 -18.99 -9.38
N ASN A 88 5.36 -20.04 -8.55
CA ASN A 88 6.14 -21.25 -8.76
C ASN A 88 5.75 -22.34 -7.73
N ASP A 89 6.30 -23.55 -7.89
CA ASP A 89 5.99 -24.74 -7.08
C ASP A 89 6.50 -24.68 -5.62
N SER A 90 7.40 -23.74 -5.28
CA SER A 90 7.92 -23.63 -3.91
C SER A 90 7.01 -22.83 -2.98
N VAL A 91 6.06 -22.07 -3.53
CA VAL A 91 5.12 -21.27 -2.76
C VAL A 91 4.13 -22.20 -2.06
N ASP A 92 4.03 -22.07 -0.74
CA ASP A 92 3.14 -22.87 0.12
C ASP A 92 2.31 -22.01 1.09
N GLN A 93 2.54 -20.69 1.13
CA GLN A 93 1.92 -19.76 2.07
C GLN A 93 1.72 -18.38 1.43
N ILE A 94 0.61 -17.73 1.77
CA ILE A 94 0.29 -16.37 1.32
C ILE A 94 0.14 -15.47 2.54
N VAL A 95 0.72 -14.28 2.50
CA VAL A 95 0.50 -13.24 3.49
C VAL A 95 -0.37 -12.16 2.88
N MET A 96 -1.57 -11.97 3.41
CA MET A 96 -2.46 -10.87 3.06
C MET A 96 -2.16 -9.68 3.96
N ALA A 97 -1.85 -8.52 3.39
CA ALA A 97 -1.67 -7.27 4.11
C ALA A 97 -2.74 -6.27 3.67
N VAL A 98 -3.34 -5.56 4.63
CA VAL A 98 -4.24 -4.41 4.40
C VAL A 98 -3.76 -3.26 5.26
N TRP A 99 -3.55 -2.09 4.68
CA TRP A 99 -3.04 -0.94 5.43
C TRP A 99 -3.74 0.36 5.04
N THR A 100 -3.71 1.31 5.97
CA THR A 100 -4.33 2.63 5.83
C THR A 100 -3.53 3.68 6.58
N ILE A 101 -3.60 4.93 6.10
CA ILE A 101 -3.07 6.08 6.83
C ILE A 101 -4.13 6.72 7.76
N GLY A 102 -5.35 6.17 7.77
CA GLY A 102 -6.51 6.72 8.45
C GLY A 102 -7.37 7.62 7.55
N ALA A 103 -8.53 8.01 8.07
CA ALA A 103 -9.51 8.83 7.34
C ALA A 103 -9.23 10.34 7.42
N GLU A 104 -8.46 10.79 8.41
CA GLU A 104 -8.35 12.21 8.77
C GLU A 104 -7.67 13.03 7.67
N LEU A 105 -6.60 12.52 7.06
CA LEU A 105 -5.94 13.19 5.94
C LEU A 105 -6.89 13.38 4.75
N GLU A 106 -7.69 12.36 4.44
CA GLU A 106 -8.65 12.41 3.34
C GLU A 106 -9.76 13.43 3.59
N LYS A 107 -10.27 13.50 4.83
CA LYS A 107 -11.27 14.50 5.25
C LYS A 107 -10.71 15.91 5.12
N GLU A 108 -9.56 16.18 5.72
CA GLU A 108 -8.91 17.50 5.68
C GLU A 108 -8.60 17.91 4.23
N ALA A 109 -8.04 17.01 3.42
CA ALA A 109 -7.75 17.30 2.01
C ALA A 109 -9.02 17.71 1.25
N SER A 110 -10.14 17.02 1.50
CA SER A 110 -11.43 17.31 0.86
C SER A 110 -12.03 18.63 1.34
N GLU A 111 -11.92 18.95 2.63
CA GLU A 111 -12.36 20.22 3.23
C GLU A 111 -11.53 21.41 2.68
N MET A 112 -10.21 21.26 2.59
CA MET A 112 -9.34 22.27 2.01
C MET A 112 -9.61 22.49 0.52
N MET A 113 -9.87 21.43 -0.26
CA MET A 113 -10.22 21.54 -1.67
C MET A 113 -11.55 22.28 -1.90
N SER A 114 -12.47 22.18 -0.94
CA SER A 114 -13.78 22.86 -0.98
C SER A 114 -13.71 24.32 -0.51
N SER A 115 -12.60 24.71 0.11
CA SER A 115 -12.40 26.05 0.67
C SER A 115 -11.72 27.00 -0.32
N LEU A 116 -12.27 28.20 -0.48
CA LEU A 116 -11.70 29.26 -1.34
C LEU A 116 -10.25 29.57 -0.92
N GLY A 117 -9.31 29.42 -1.86
CA GLY A 117 -7.89 29.73 -1.67
C GLY A 117 -7.01 28.57 -1.19
N ASN A 118 -7.59 27.45 -0.74
CA ASN A 118 -6.84 26.31 -0.18
C ASN A 118 -6.75 25.08 -1.09
N LEU A 119 -7.27 25.18 -2.32
CA LEU A 119 -7.32 24.08 -3.30
C LEU A 119 -5.98 23.36 -3.46
N MET A 120 -4.89 24.11 -3.64
CA MET A 120 -3.56 23.51 -3.85
C MET A 120 -3.04 22.78 -2.61
N THR A 121 -3.28 23.32 -1.40
CA THR A 121 -2.89 22.65 -0.15
C THR A 121 -3.64 21.33 0.01
N GLY A 122 -4.95 21.31 -0.29
CA GLY A 122 -5.74 20.08 -0.30
C GLY A 122 -5.21 19.04 -1.29
N PHE A 123 -4.84 19.46 -2.51
CA PHE A 123 -4.18 18.55 -3.48
C PHE A 123 -2.84 18.01 -2.98
N LEU A 124 -2.01 18.85 -2.38
CA LEU A 124 -0.71 18.43 -1.85
C LEU A 124 -0.87 17.47 -0.66
N LEU A 125 -1.88 17.66 0.19
CA LEU A 125 -2.24 16.71 1.24
C LEU A 125 -2.61 15.35 0.64
N ASP A 126 -3.50 15.31 -0.36
CA ASP A 126 -3.89 14.05 -1.00
C ASP A 126 -2.69 13.30 -1.62
N VAL A 127 -1.77 14.04 -2.23
CA VAL A 127 -0.52 13.52 -2.80
C VAL A 127 0.39 12.96 -1.70
N ALA A 128 0.59 13.70 -0.62
CA ALA A 128 1.38 13.25 0.53
C ALA A 128 0.79 11.97 1.13
N GLY A 129 -0.54 11.85 1.22
CA GLY A 129 -1.21 10.63 1.68
C GLY A 129 -0.95 9.42 0.78
N SER A 130 -0.87 9.61 -0.54
CA SER A 130 -0.51 8.53 -1.46
C SER A 130 0.97 8.14 -1.34
N ILE A 131 1.88 9.12 -1.24
CA ILE A 131 3.31 8.86 -1.01
C ILE A 131 3.49 8.05 0.28
N ALA A 132 2.80 8.45 1.34
CA ALA A 132 2.83 7.77 2.62
C ALA A 132 2.38 6.30 2.54
N LEU A 133 1.33 5.99 1.75
CA LEU A 133 0.90 4.61 1.51
C LEU A 133 1.99 3.75 0.85
N TYR A 134 2.76 4.31 -0.08
CA TYR A 134 3.86 3.60 -0.73
C TYR A 134 5.05 3.40 0.22
N ASN A 135 5.38 4.39 1.05
CA ASN A 135 6.39 4.22 2.08
C ASN A 135 5.97 3.15 3.11
N MET A 136 4.69 3.12 3.48
CA MET A 136 4.15 2.05 4.33
C MET A 136 4.27 0.68 3.68
N HIS A 137 4.00 0.57 2.39
CA HIS A 137 4.10 -0.70 1.67
C HIS A 137 5.53 -1.27 1.68
N ALA A 138 6.52 -0.43 1.40
CA ALA A 138 7.94 -0.82 1.46
C ALA A 138 8.32 -1.32 2.85
N GLU A 139 7.91 -0.60 3.90
CA GLU A 139 8.15 -0.98 5.29
C GLU A 139 7.42 -2.28 5.67
N LEU A 140 6.16 -2.44 5.27
CA LEU A 140 5.38 -3.66 5.56
C LEU A 140 5.98 -4.88 4.86
N THR A 141 6.54 -4.71 3.65
CA THR A 141 7.25 -5.78 2.94
C THR A 141 8.51 -6.20 3.71
N ALA A 142 9.30 -5.24 4.20
CA ALA A 142 10.45 -5.52 5.05
C ALA A 142 10.02 -6.20 6.36
N TRP A 143 8.95 -5.71 6.99
CA TRP A 143 8.41 -6.28 8.22
C TRP A 143 7.95 -7.74 8.02
N ILE A 144 7.23 -8.05 6.94
CA ILE A 144 6.81 -9.41 6.58
C ILE A 144 8.02 -10.32 6.40
N LYS A 145 9.07 -9.84 5.72
CA LYS A 145 10.32 -10.60 5.53
C LYS A 145 10.93 -10.98 6.88
N GLU A 146 11.09 -10.01 7.77
CA GLU A 146 11.80 -10.19 9.04
C GLU A 146 10.98 -10.95 10.09
N ASN A 147 9.66 -10.76 10.12
CA ASN A 147 8.81 -11.25 11.21
C ASN A 147 7.96 -12.47 10.83
N ILE A 148 7.88 -12.81 9.54
CA ILE A 148 7.13 -13.98 9.05
C ILE A 148 8.04 -14.88 8.23
N ALA A 149 8.63 -14.37 7.14
CA ALA A 149 9.35 -15.22 6.19
C ALA A 149 10.64 -15.83 6.80
N VAL A 150 11.50 -15.01 7.40
CA VAL A 150 12.75 -15.48 8.01
C VAL A 150 12.51 -16.47 9.16
N PRO A 151 11.61 -16.21 10.13
CA PRO A 151 11.28 -17.18 11.19
C PRO A 151 10.73 -18.51 10.67
N ASP A 152 9.96 -18.48 9.57
CA ASP A 152 9.40 -19.68 8.94
C ASP A 152 10.40 -20.37 7.97
N ASN A 153 11.63 -19.86 7.85
CA ASN A 153 12.66 -20.31 6.89
C ASN A 153 12.16 -20.27 5.43
N LYS A 154 11.57 -19.14 5.03
CA LYS A 154 10.96 -18.90 3.72
C LYS A 154 11.52 -17.66 3.03
N PHE A 155 11.29 -17.61 1.73
CA PHE A 155 11.62 -16.51 0.84
C PHE A 155 10.36 -15.84 0.31
N ILE A 156 10.39 -14.52 0.14
CA ILE A 156 9.37 -13.80 -0.61
C ILE A 156 9.58 -14.13 -2.08
N ASN A 157 8.57 -14.72 -2.72
CA ASN A 157 8.65 -15.13 -4.13
C ASN A 157 7.85 -14.22 -5.07
N GLY A 158 7.08 -13.29 -4.50
CA GLY A 158 6.51 -12.15 -5.22
C GLY A 158 5.30 -11.55 -4.50
N GLU A 159 4.65 -10.60 -5.16
CA GLU A 159 3.54 -9.83 -4.59
C GLU A 159 2.46 -9.53 -5.62
N PHE A 160 1.21 -9.65 -5.18
CA PHE A 160 0.03 -9.40 -5.99
C PHE A 160 -0.86 -8.31 -5.41
N TYR A 161 -1.40 -7.47 -6.30
CA TYR A 161 -2.35 -6.42 -5.96
C TYR A 161 -3.73 -6.73 -6.52
N PRO A 162 -4.75 -6.77 -5.67
CA PRO A 162 -6.11 -6.89 -6.15
C PRO A 162 -6.53 -5.59 -6.85
N GLY A 163 -6.89 -5.71 -8.13
CA GLY A 163 -7.25 -4.62 -9.04
C GLY A 163 -6.50 -4.68 -10.37
N MET A 164 -5.43 -5.48 -10.45
CA MET A 164 -4.74 -5.78 -11.71
C MET A 164 -5.43 -6.95 -12.42
N GLY A 165 -5.96 -6.69 -13.62
CA GLY A 165 -6.70 -7.67 -14.42
C GLY A 165 -8.21 -7.70 -14.15
N SER A 166 -8.91 -8.71 -14.70
CA SER A 166 -10.36 -8.87 -14.53
C SER A 166 -10.69 -9.49 -13.17
N ILE A 167 -10.79 -8.65 -12.14
CA ILE A 167 -11.12 -9.09 -10.78
C ILE A 167 -12.63 -8.99 -10.51
N LYS A 168 -13.16 -9.95 -9.75
CA LYS A 168 -14.57 -10.00 -9.31
C LYS A 168 -14.89 -8.82 -8.36
N GLN A 169 -16.10 -8.28 -8.47
CA GLN A 169 -16.55 -7.13 -7.69
C GLN A 169 -16.52 -7.36 -6.16
N ASP A 170 -16.59 -8.61 -5.70
CA ASP A 170 -16.63 -8.99 -4.29
C ASP A 170 -15.24 -9.19 -3.64
N LEU A 171 -14.14 -9.01 -4.38
CA LEU A 171 -12.80 -9.33 -3.86
C LEU A 171 -12.44 -8.50 -2.60
N MET A 172 -12.71 -7.20 -2.62
CA MET A 172 -12.41 -6.33 -1.48
C MET A 172 -13.23 -6.70 -0.24
N GLU A 173 -14.50 -7.09 -0.41
CA GLU A 173 -15.37 -7.49 0.69
C GLU A 173 -14.81 -8.76 1.38
N ARG A 174 -14.27 -9.70 0.60
CA ARG A 174 -13.58 -10.88 1.14
C ARG A 174 -12.29 -10.53 1.87
N VAL A 175 -11.49 -9.61 1.32
CA VAL A 175 -10.26 -9.11 1.98
C VAL A 175 -10.59 -8.49 3.34
N VAL A 176 -11.60 -7.61 3.38
CA VAL A 176 -12.05 -6.94 4.61
C VAL A 176 -12.57 -7.95 5.63
N THR A 177 -13.38 -8.91 5.18
CA THR A 177 -13.96 -9.95 6.04
C THR A 177 -12.87 -10.85 6.64
N LEU A 178 -11.97 -11.38 5.79
CA LEU A 178 -10.91 -12.28 6.23
C LEU A 178 -9.87 -11.58 7.12
N GLY A 179 -9.62 -10.29 6.86
CA GLY A 179 -8.74 -9.47 7.67
C GLY A 179 -9.39 -8.94 8.95
N GLU A 180 -10.71 -9.00 9.09
CA GLU A 180 -11.46 -8.27 10.13
C GLU A 180 -11.10 -6.76 10.15
N THR A 181 -10.84 -6.18 8.97
CA THR A 181 -10.14 -4.89 8.88
C THR A 181 -10.99 -3.72 9.37
N GLU A 182 -12.31 -3.82 9.27
CA GLU A 182 -13.22 -2.79 9.76
C GLU A 182 -13.14 -2.68 11.29
N ARG A 183 -13.12 -3.84 11.97
CA ARG A 183 -12.97 -3.93 13.43
C ARG A 183 -11.58 -3.49 13.90
N MET A 184 -10.54 -3.85 13.17
CA MET A 184 -9.15 -3.67 13.60
C MET A 184 -8.58 -2.28 13.29
N ILE A 185 -8.84 -1.78 12.08
CA ILE A 185 -8.22 -0.57 11.53
C ILE A 185 -9.24 0.37 10.86
N GLY A 186 -10.54 0.12 11.00
CA GLY A 186 -11.59 0.95 10.41
C GLY A 186 -11.67 0.89 8.88
N VAL A 187 -11.03 -0.10 8.25
CA VAL A 187 -11.05 -0.27 6.78
C VAL A 187 -12.19 -1.19 6.38
N SER A 188 -13.10 -0.70 5.54
CA SER A 188 -14.26 -1.45 5.04
C SER A 188 -14.31 -1.46 3.51
N ALA A 189 -15.16 -2.32 2.95
CA ALA A 189 -15.50 -2.38 1.53
C ALA A 189 -17.01 -2.59 1.42
N SER A 190 -17.67 -1.87 0.53
CA SER A 190 -19.11 -2.01 0.33
C SER A 190 -19.53 -1.61 -1.08
N GLY A 191 -20.10 -2.54 -1.84
CA GLY A 191 -20.87 -2.25 -3.07
C GLY A 191 -20.08 -1.69 -4.27
N ASN A 192 -18.79 -1.39 -4.09
CA ASN A 192 -17.82 -0.97 -5.09
C ASN A 192 -16.48 -1.63 -4.73
N SER A 193 -15.66 -1.99 -5.72
CA SER A 193 -14.37 -2.66 -5.55
C SER A 193 -13.26 -1.82 -4.87
N LEU A 194 -13.62 -0.87 -3.99
CA LEU A 194 -12.72 0.09 -3.36
C LEU A 194 -12.81 0.01 -1.84
N LEU A 195 -11.64 0.11 -1.20
CA LEU A 195 -11.52 0.23 0.24
C LEU A 195 -11.90 1.65 0.72
N ARG A 196 -12.43 1.73 1.93
CA ARG A 196 -12.71 2.97 2.66
C ARG A 196 -12.03 2.90 4.03
N PRO A 197 -11.24 3.91 4.44
CA PRO A 197 -10.92 5.17 3.75
C PRO A 197 -10.21 4.98 2.39
N ARG A 198 -10.29 5.96 1.48
CA ARG A 198 -9.70 5.85 0.12
C ARG A 198 -8.19 5.71 0.16
N LYS A 199 -7.54 6.24 1.20
CA LYS A 199 -6.11 6.04 1.44
C LYS A 199 -5.86 4.74 2.20
N SER A 200 -6.31 3.65 1.57
CA SER A 200 -6.08 2.28 2.03
C SER A 200 -5.71 1.40 0.86
N GLN A 201 -4.88 0.40 1.11
CA GLN A 201 -4.39 -0.55 0.11
C GLN A 201 -4.35 -1.95 0.71
N CYS A 202 -4.24 -2.94 -0.18
CA CYS A 202 -3.96 -4.30 0.21
C CYS A 202 -3.07 -4.99 -0.82
N SER A 203 -2.32 -5.98 -0.35
CA SER A 203 -1.47 -6.82 -1.18
C SER A 203 -1.42 -8.25 -0.64
N PHE A 204 -0.95 -9.16 -1.50
CA PHE A 204 -0.73 -10.56 -1.17
C PHE A 204 0.72 -10.92 -1.48
N THR A 205 1.50 -11.23 -0.45
CA THR A 205 2.88 -11.68 -0.58
C THR A 205 2.93 -13.19 -0.63
N ALA A 206 3.54 -13.76 -1.66
CA ALA A 206 3.76 -15.20 -1.78
C ALA A 206 5.05 -15.60 -1.06
N LEU A 207 4.98 -16.56 -0.14
CA LEU A 207 6.13 -17.11 0.57
C LEU A 207 6.38 -18.56 0.14
N GLY A 208 7.63 -18.90 -0.15
CA GLY A 208 8.02 -20.24 -0.56
C GLY A 208 9.29 -20.75 0.10
N SER A 209 9.54 -22.05 -0.02
CA SER A 209 10.67 -22.75 0.60
C SER A 209 12.01 -22.55 -0.12
N SER A 210 12.02 -21.89 -1.26
CA SER A 210 13.20 -21.68 -2.09
C SER A 210 13.22 -20.25 -2.61
N GLU A 211 14.42 -19.70 -2.74
CA GLU A 211 14.63 -18.37 -3.31
C GLU A 211 14.45 -18.41 -4.83
N HIS A 212 13.68 -17.47 -5.36
CA HIS A 212 13.50 -17.29 -6.79
C HIS A 212 13.81 -15.84 -7.19
N GLU A 213 14.23 -15.66 -8.44
CA GLU A 213 14.41 -14.32 -9.00
C GLU A 213 13.04 -13.64 -9.13
N ILE A 214 12.91 -12.46 -8.52
CA ILE A 214 11.70 -11.64 -8.55
C ILE A 214 11.90 -10.55 -9.61
N GLU A 215 11.11 -10.57 -10.67
CA GLU A 215 11.06 -9.47 -11.65
C GLU A 215 10.12 -8.40 -11.10
N VAL A 216 10.69 -7.29 -10.60
CA VAL A 216 9.91 -6.12 -10.21
C VAL A 216 9.57 -5.33 -11.46
N LYS A 217 8.27 -5.26 -11.79
CA LYS A 217 7.74 -4.44 -12.88
C LYS A 217 6.98 -3.25 -12.32
N MET A 218 7.31 -2.08 -12.86
CA MET A 218 6.48 -0.89 -12.74
C MET A 218 5.51 -0.87 -13.91
N GLU A 219 4.22 -1.09 -13.66
CA GLU A 219 3.20 -0.93 -14.69
C GLU A 219 2.54 0.46 -14.63
N PRO A 220 2.48 1.19 -15.76
CA PRO A 220 1.73 2.44 -15.81
C PRO A 220 0.22 2.18 -15.75
N CYS A 221 -0.52 3.05 -15.06
CA CYS A 221 -1.98 2.96 -14.98
C CYS A 221 -2.61 2.98 -16.38
N ARG A 222 -3.46 2.00 -16.73
CA ARG A 222 -4.26 2.01 -17.97
C ARG A 222 -5.66 2.57 -17.67
N PRO A 223 -6.25 3.45 -18.51
CA PRO A 223 -5.77 3.98 -19.79
C PRO A 223 -5.07 5.36 -19.66
N CYS A 224 -4.41 5.66 -18.54
CA CYS A 224 -3.82 6.97 -18.32
C CYS A 224 -2.70 7.25 -19.33
N THR A 225 -2.75 8.40 -20.03
CA THR A 225 -1.69 8.84 -20.96
C THR A 225 -0.54 9.57 -20.25
N GLY A 226 -0.55 9.61 -18.92
CA GLY A 226 0.54 10.11 -18.07
C GLY A 226 0.70 11.64 -18.02
N LYS A 227 0.40 12.37 -19.10
CA LYS A 227 0.76 13.80 -19.24
C LYS A 227 0.17 14.75 -18.17
N LYS A 228 -0.98 14.42 -17.59
CA LYS A 228 -1.65 15.21 -16.53
C LYS A 228 -1.68 14.53 -15.17
N CYS A 229 -1.13 13.32 -15.06
CA CYS A 229 -1.12 12.56 -13.82
C CYS A 229 0.13 12.95 -13.03
N LEU A 230 -0.04 13.57 -11.87
CA LEU A 230 1.09 13.99 -11.05
C LEU A 230 1.98 12.80 -10.67
N TYR A 231 1.42 11.62 -10.36
CA TYR A 231 2.21 10.41 -10.10
C TYR A 231 3.12 10.03 -11.28
N TYR A 232 2.60 10.09 -12.50
CA TYR A 232 3.41 9.84 -13.69
C TYR A 232 4.50 10.91 -13.87
N GLN A 233 4.17 12.17 -13.61
CA GLN A 233 5.13 13.30 -13.68
C GLN A 233 6.22 13.23 -12.60
N LEU A 234 5.95 12.55 -11.49
CA LEU A 234 6.90 12.28 -10.40
C LEU A 234 7.79 11.05 -10.66
N GLY A 235 7.70 10.41 -11.84
CA GLY A 235 8.54 9.28 -12.22
C GLY A 235 7.83 7.92 -12.34
N GLY A 236 6.50 7.88 -12.17
CA GLY A 236 5.70 6.67 -12.36
C GLY A 236 4.74 6.39 -11.20
N CYS A 237 3.86 5.39 -11.36
CA CYS A 237 3.11 4.88 -10.22
C CYS A 237 4.09 4.19 -9.27
N HIS A 238 4.19 4.64 -8.02
CA HIS A 238 5.12 4.04 -7.04
C HIS A 238 4.69 2.63 -6.57
N MET A 239 3.61 2.05 -7.13
CA MET A 239 3.33 0.62 -6.93
C MET A 239 4.32 -0.21 -7.74
N MET A 240 5.28 -0.80 -7.04
CA MET A 240 6.14 -1.85 -7.58
C MET A 240 5.38 -3.18 -7.50
N THR A 241 5.25 -3.89 -8.61
CA THR A 241 4.64 -5.23 -8.63
C THR A 241 5.73 -6.26 -8.86
N ALA A 242 5.77 -7.31 -8.04
CA ALA A 242 6.80 -8.33 -8.07
C ALA A 242 6.23 -9.63 -8.63
N GLY A 243 6.68 -10.05 -9.82
CA GLY A 243 6.31 -11.35 -10.41
C GLY A 243 7.54 -12.23 -10.63
N SER A 244 7.46 -13.53 -10.33
CA SER A 244 8.50 -14.48 -10.73
C SER A 244 8.28 -14.93 -12.18
N ARG A 245 9.37 -15.34 -12.85
CA ARG A 245 9.29 -16.22 -14.02
C ARG A 245 9.69 -17.63 -13.61
N ASP A 246 9.04 -18.62 -14.21
CA ASP A 246 9.67 -19.92 -14.39
C ASP A 246 10.80 -19.79 -15.40
N ILE A 247 11.99 -20.26 -15.04
CA ILE A 247 13.08 -20.49 -16.01
C ILE A 247 12.72 -21.77 -16.77
N SER A 248 11.76 -21.69 -17.69
CA SER A 248 11.58 -22.74 -18.70
C SER A 248 12.75 -22.66 -19.68
N SER A 249 13.70 -23.56 -19.44
CA SER A 249 14.79 -24.06 -20.30
C SER A 249 14.80 -23.61 -21.78
N LYS A 250 15.93 -22.99 -22.16
CA LYS A 250 16.55 -22.86 -23.50
C LYS A 250 15.72 -22.27 -24.65
#